data_AF-A0A4Q3JA52-F1
#
_entry.id   AF-A0A4Q3JA52-F1
#
_cell.length_a   1.000
_cell.length_b   1.000
_cell.length_c   1.000
_cell.angle_alpha   90.00
_cell.angle_beta   90.00
_cell.angle_gamma   90.00
#
_symmetry.space_group_name_H-M   'P 1'
#
loop_
_entity.id
_entity.type
_entity.pdbx_description
1 polymer ?
#
loop_
_entity_poly.entity_id
_entity_poly.type
_entity_poly.pdbx_seq_one_letter_code
_entity_poly.pdbx_strand_id
1 'polypeptide(L)'
;MKKYLDYLWPLIGLVAVVWSVDLLWDKLKTEALTNEAIAAQLEQAGLWDSVRIVATGIGQKIAVIPPAAFFHAGLATLVAYAALAWYDRIALLHLHREKGISWAYISLCSFVTYALSHNIGASVFSGGMVRYRAYHAKGLSAPEIAVLVALCSFTFAFGTILLMGLVLIGEPQILRPLHRLSDWFGIGDKQARLIGFGLIAFCVLYTIGAWLRFKPLRIGSFELVYPRLPIVARQYFAAPLELMGAAGIIYFALPE
;
A
#
# COMPACT_ATOMS: atom_id res chain seq x y z
N MET A 1 8.16 -4.89 32.84
CA MET A 1 8.72 -4.00 31.79
C MET A 1 7.95 -4.02 30.45
N LYS A 2 6.97 -4.90 30.21
CA LYS A 2 6.20 -4.95 28.94
C LYS A 2 5.20 -3.81 28.71
N LYS A 3 4.65 -3.17 29.76
CA LYS A 3 3.59 -2.14 29.64
C LYS A 3 4.01 -0.81 28.98
N TYR A 4 5.29 -0.43 29.04
CA TYR A 4 5.75 0.82 28.41
C TYR A 4 5.73 0.74 26.88
N LEU A 5 5.96 -0.46 26.32
CA LEU A 5 5.90 -0.69 24.87
C LEU A 5 4.48 -0.53 24.32
N ASP A 6 3.46 -0.76 25.15
CA ASP A 6 2.05 -0.58 24.77
C ASP A 6 1.69 0.90 24.52
N TYR A 7 2.40 1.85 25.14
CA TYR A 7 2.22 3.29 24.94
C TYR A 7 3.23 3.90 23.97
N LEU A 8 4.40 3.27 23.82
CA LEU A 8 5.45 3.73 22.90
C LEU A 8 4.97 3.74 21.45
N TRP A 9 4.32 2.67 20.98
CA TRP A 9 3.85 2.58 19.60
C TRP A 9 2.74 3.59 19.25
N PRO A 10 1.70 3.77 20.09
CA PRO A 10 0.74 4.86 19.91
C PRO A 10 1.38 6.24 19.90
N LEU A 11 2.37 6.49 20.78
CA LEU A 11 3.07 7.77 20.83
C LEU A 11 3.88 8.02 19.55
N ILE A 12 4.66 7.04 19.08
CA ILE A 12 5.39 7.11 17.81
C ILE A 12 4.42 7.36 16.65
N GLY A 13 3.30 6.65 16.62
CA GLY A 13 2.25 6.85 15.61
C GLY A 13 1.69 8.26 15.64
N LEU A 14 1.40 8.81 16.82
CA LEU A 14 0.91 10.18 16.98
C LEU A 14 1.94 11.21 16.51
N VAL A 15 3.22 11.05 16.90
CA VAL A 15 4.31 11.91 16.46
C VAL A 15 4.44 11.87 14.93
N ALA A 16 4.38 10.69 14.32
CA ALA A 16 4.42 10.54 12.88
C ALA A 16 3.23 11.23 12.18
N VAL A 17 2.03 11.14 12.75
CA VAL A 17 0.84 11.83 12.22
C VAL A 17 0.99 13.35 12.31
N VAL A 18 1.39 13.89 13.48
CA VAL A 18 1.59 15.33 13.66
C VAL A 18 2.65 15.85 12.68
N TRP A 19 3.78 15.16 12.57
CA TRP A 19 4.83 15.53 11.63
C TRP A 19 4.39 15.42 10.17
N SER A 20 3.60 14.39 9.80
CA SER A 20 3.06 14.25 8.44
C SER A 20 2.07 15.37 8.10
N VAL A 21 1.24 15.79 9.06
CA VAL A 21 0.30 16.91 8.90
C VAL A 21 1.04 18.23 8.71
N ASP A 22 2.10 18.45 9.48
CA ASP A 22 2.95 19.64 9.38
C ASP A 22 3.63 19.72 8.00
N LEU A 23 4.27 18.63 7.55
CA LEU A 23 4.87 18.53 6.22
C LEU A 23 3.85 18.72 5.10
N LEU A 24 2.65 18.15 5.26
CA LEU A 24 1.57 18.32 4.29
C LEU A 24 1.12 19.77 4.23
N TRP A 25 0.94 20.43 5.37
CA TRP A 25 0.55 21.84 5.45
C TRP A 25 1.56 22.75 4.75
N ASP A 26 2.86 22.53 4.96
CA ASP A 26 3.92 23.29 4.29
C ASP A 26 3.93 23.08 2.77
N LYS A 27 3.72 21.84 2.31
CA LYS A 27 3.56 21.56 0.88
C LYS A 27 2.33 22.24 0.29
N LEU A 28 1.18 22.16 0.96
CA LEU A 28 -0.06 22.75 0.45
C LEU A 28 0.01 24.28 0.38
N LYS A 29 0.64 24.93 1.37
CA LYS A 29 0.95 26.36 1.32
C LYS A 29 1.83 26.68 0.12
N THR A 30 2.97 25.98 -0.03
CA THR A 30 3.89 26.18 -1.16
C THR A 30 3.18 26.12 -2.52
N GLU A 31 2.25 25.17 -2.66
CA GLU A 31 1.52 24.97 -3.92
C GLU A 31 0.43 26.02 -4.18
N ALA A 32 -0.15 26.58 -3.12
CA ALA A 32 -1.09 27.71 -3.18
C ALA A 32 -0.38 29.05 -3.44
N LEU A 33 0.89 29.17 -3.05
CA LEU A 33 1.74 30.36 -3.21
C LEU A 33 2.28 30.56 -4.63
N THR A 34 1.91 29.70 -5.60
CA THR A 34 2.30 29.84 -7.02
C THR A 34 1.72 31.09 -7.70
N ASN A 35 0.78 31.80 -7.05
CA ASN A 35 0.23 33.09 -7.50
C ASN A 35 0.66 34.20 -6.52
N GLU A 36 1.44 35.18 -7.00
CA GLU A 36 1.98 36.28 -6.19
C GLU A 36 0.91 37.06 -5.41
N ALA A 37 -0.31 37.17 -5.96
CA ALA A 37 -1.43 37.82 -5.28
C ALA A 37 -1.95 37.02 -4.07
N ILE A 38 -1.85 35.68 -4.11
CA ILE A 38 -2.25 34.78 -3.02
C ILE A 38 -1.16 34.75 -1.93
N ALA A 39 0.11 34.92 -2.31
CA ALA A 39 1.23 35.00 -1.36
C ALA A 39 1.12 36.21 -0.42
N ALA A 40 0.81 37.39 -0.96
CA ALA A 40 0.60 38.59 -0.16
C ALA A 40 -0.60 38.47 0.80
N GLN A 41 -1.66 37.73 0.41
CA GLN A 41 -2.82 37.47 1.27
C GLN A 41 -2.51 36.47 2.40
N LEU A 42 -1.67 35.48 2.15
CA LEU A 42 -1.27 34.46 3.14
C LEU A 42 -0.36 35.03 4.24
N GLU A 43 0.51 36.00 3.92
CA GLU A 43 1.40 36.63 4.93
C GLU A 43 0.63 37.41 6.01
N GLN A 44 -0.56 37.91 5.69
CA GLN A 44 -1.39 38.73 6.59
C GLN A 44 -2.60 37.97 7.15
N ALA A 45 -2.83 36.74 6.70
CA ALA A 45 -3.99 35.94 7.06
C ALA A 45 -3.86 35.26 8.43
N GLY A 46 -4.96 35.18 9.18
CA GLY A 46 -5.06 34.28 10.33
C GLY A 46 -5.05 32.80 9.91
N LEU A 47 -5.03 31.89 10.88
CA LEU A 47 -5.00 30.44 10.63
C LEU A 47 -6.20 29.99 9.77
N TRP A 48 -7.42 30.42 10.11
CA TRP A 48 -8.63 30.02 9.40
C TRP A 48 -8.72 30.58 7.98
N ASP A 49 -8.25 31.82 7.79
CA ASP A 49 -8.20 32.44 6.46
C ASP A 49 -7.17 31.75 5.57
N SER A 50 -6.00 31.42 6.13
CA SER A 50 -4.97 30.63 5.44
C SER A 50 -5.51 29.28 4.98
N VAL A 51 -6.23 28.56 5.85
CA VAL A 51 -6.88 27.27 5.50
C VAL A 51 -7.87 27.45 4.37
N ARG A 52 -8.71 28.51 4.41
CA ARG A 52 -9.71 28.78 3.36
C ARG A 52 -9.06 29.11 2.02
N ILE A 53 -8.00 29.93 2.02
CA ILE A 53 -7.24 30.30 0.83
C ILE A 53 -6.64 29.05 0.18
N VAL A 54 -5.91 28.24 0.97
CA VAL A 54 -5.29 26.99 0.51
C VAL A 54 -6.34 26.01 -0.02
N ALA A 55 -7.44 25.80 0.71
CA ALA A 55 -8.52 24.91 0.30
C ALA A 55 -9.18 25.36 -1.03
N THR A 56 -9.35 26.67 -1.22
CA THR A 56 -9.89 27.22 -2.46
C THR A 56 -8.94 26.99 -3.64
N GLY A 57 -7.64 27.23 -3.44
CA GLY A 57 -6.62 26.99 -4.47
C GLY A 57 -6.54 25.51 -4.88
N ILE A 58 -6.56 24.60 -3.91
CA ILE A 58 -6.60 23.15 -4.18
C ILE A 58 -7.92 22.77 -4.87
N GLY A 59 -9.04 23.29 -4.41
CA GLY A 59 -10.36 23.05 -4.99
C GLY A 59 -10.42 23.46 -6.47
N GLN A 60 -9.82 24.58 -6.84
CA GLN A 60 -9.68 25.00 -8.23
C GLN A 60 -8.85 24.02 -9.06
N LYS A 61 -7.73 23.52 -8.52
CA LYS A 61 -6.92 22.49 -9.20
C LYS A 61 -7.66 21.16 -9.37
N ILE A 62 -8.51 20.78 -8.41
CA ILE A 62 -9.35 19.58 -8.53
C ILE A 62 -10.46 19.82 -9.56
N ALA A 63 -11.06 21.01 -9.59
CA ALA A 63 -12.16 21.35 -10.49
C ALA A 63 -11.77 21.33 -11.98
N VAL A 64 -10.48 21.51 -12.29
CA VAL A 64 -9.98 21.42 -13.67
C VAL A 64 -9.67 19.99 -14.12
N ILE A 65 -9.69 19.00 -13.21
CA ILE A 65 -9.47 17.59 -13.57
C ILE A 65 -10.65 17.12 -14.46
N PRO A 66 -10.38 16.60 -15.67
CA PRO A 66 -11.45 16.18 -16.58
C PRO A 66 -12.34 15.07 -15.96
N PRO A 67 -13.66 15.05 -16.22
CA PRO A 67 -14.53 13.95 -15.76
C PRO A 67 -14.06 12.57 -16.23
N ALA A 68 -13.45 12.50 -17.41
CA ALA A 68 -12.85 11.28 -17.93
C ALA A 68 -11.73 10.74 -17.02
N ALA A 69 -10.91 11.60 -16.41
CA ALA A 69 -9.86 11.19 -15.47
C ALA A 69 -10.46 10.48 -14.26
N PHE A 70 -11.54 11.01 -13.68
CA PHE A 70 -12.24 10.35 -12.57
C PHE A 70 -12.85 9.00 -12.97
N PHE A 71 -13.35 8.87 -14.21
CA PHE A 71 -13.83 7.58 -14.71
C PHE A 71 -12.70 6.54 -14.78
N HIS A 72 -11.53 6.90 -15.32
CA HIS A 72 -10.37 6.01 -15.35
C HIS A 72 -9.84 5.68 -13.95
N ALA A 73 -9.84 6.65 -13.02
CA ALA A 73 -9.52 6.40 -11.61
C ALA A 73 -10.51 5.42 -10.95
N GLY A 74 -11.79 5.52 -11.30
CA GLY A 74 -12.82 4.55 -10.89
C GLY A 74 -12.55 3.15 -11.43
N LEU A 75 -12.18 3.00 -12.70
CA LEU A 75 -11.78 1.72 -13.28
C LEU A 75 -10.51 1.16 -12.62
N ALA A 76 -9.51 2.00 -12.36
CA ALA A 76 -8.29 1.61 -11.66
C ALA A 76 -8.58 1.12 -10.24
N THR A 77 -9.56 1.74 -9.56
CA THR A 77 -10.07 1.29 -8.25
C THR A 77 -10.69 -0.10 -8.35
N LEU A 78 -11.53 -0.36 -9.35
CA LEU A 78 -12.12 -1.69 -9.56
C LEU A 78 -11.05 -2.76 -9.81
N VAL A 79 -10.00 -2.43 -10.59
CA VAL A 79 -8.86 -3.33 -10.82
C VAL A 79 -8.14 -3.64 -9.51
N ALA A 80 -7.85 -2.62 -8.69
CA ALA A 80 -7.20 -2.81 -7.40
C ALA A 80 -8.04 -3.71 -6.48
N TYR A 81 -9.33 -3.44 -6.33
CA TYR A 81 -10.22 -4.27 -5.49
C TYR A 81 -10.42 -5.68 -6.03
N ALA A 82 -10.45 -5.88 -7.35
CA ALA A 82 -10.50 -7.21 -7.95
C ALA A 82 -9.22 -8.01 -7.64
N ALA A 83 -8.04 -7.38 -7.70
CA ALA A 83 -6.78 -7.99 -7.34
C ALA A 83 -6.69 -8.30 -5.83
N LEU A 84 -7.20 -7.42 -4.98
CA LEU A 84 -7.32 -7.65 -3.54
C LEU A 84 -8.25 -8.83 -3.22
N ALA A 85 -9.36 -9.00 -3.93
CA ALA A 85 -10.19 -10.20 -3.83
C ALA A 85 -9.43 -11.45 -4.30
N TRP A 86 -8.60 -11.31 -5.34
CA TRP A 86 -7.74 -12.38 -5.82
C TRP A 86 -6.73 -12.84 -4.78
N TYR A 87 -6.19 -11.95 -3.93
CA TYR A 87 -5.31 -12.35 -2.83
C TYR A 87 -6.00 -13.36 -1.89
N ASP A 88 -7.23 -13.07 -1.49
CA ASP A 88 -8.00 -13.95 -0.60
C ASP A 88 -8.26 -15.30 -1.27
N ARG A 89 -8.47 -15.32 -2.60
CA ARG A 89 -8.57 -16.58 -3.35
C ARG A 89 -7.27 -17.37 -3.34
N ILE A 90 -6.14 -16.70 -3.55
CA ILE A 90 -4.82 -17.29 -3.59
C ILE A 90 -4.53 -17.95 -2.24
N ALA A 91 -4.86 -17.26 -1.15
CA ALA A 91 -4.74 -17.78 0.20
C ALA A 91 -5.67 -18.98 0.46
N LEU A 92 -6.94 -18.92 0.05
CA LEU A 92 -7.86 -20.06 0.16
C LEU A 92 -7.40 -21.27 -0.65
N LEU A 93 -6.86 -21.06 -1.84
CA LEU A 93 -6.26 -22.12 -2.68
C LEU A 93 -5.02 -22.72 -2.02
N HIS A 94 -4.21 -21.92 -1.34
CA HIS A 94 -3.06 -22.42 -0.59
C HIS A 94 -3.50 -23.33 0.57
N LEU A 95 -4.58 -22.95 1.25
CA LEU A 95 -5.17 -23.67 2.38
C LEU A 95 -6.03 -24.88 1.97
N HIS A 96 -6.32 -25.07 0.68
CA HIS A 96 -7.30 -26.05 0.17
C HIS A 96 -8.71 -25.85 0.77
N ARG A 97 -9.09 -24.59 1.01
CA ARG A 97 -10.37 -24.16 1.63
C ARG A 97 -11.24 -23.36 0.67
N GLU A 98 -10.99 -23.47 -0.62
CA GLU A 98 -11.65 -22.67 -1.65
C GLU A 98 -13.01 -23.22 -2.10
N LYS A 99 -13.31 -24.49 -1.77
CA LYS A 99 -14.56 -25.18 -2.11
C LYS A 99 -15.71 -24.66 -1.26
N GLY A 100 -16.88 -24.44 -1.87
CA GLY A 100 -18.08 -23.96 -1.18
C GLY A 100 -18.08 -22.45 -0.82
N ILE A 101 -17.01 -21.72 -1.19
CA ILE A 101 -16.92 -20.28 -1.02
C ILE A 101 -16.98 -19.61 -2.40
N SER A 102 -18.07 -18.90 -2.68
CA SER A 102 -18.32 -18.27 -3.97
C SER A 102 -17.40 -17.06 -4.22
N TRP A 103 -17.22 -16.71 -5.49
CA TRP A 103 -16.40 -15.57 -5.88
C TRP A 103 -16.97 -14.23 -5.40
N ALA A 104 -18.29 -14.10 -5.42
CA ALA A 104 -18.99 -12.95 -4.86
C ALA A 104 -18.76 -12.81 -3.35
N TYR A 105 -18.76 -13.91 -2.60
CA TYR A 105 -18.50 -13.88 -1.15
C TYR A 105 -17.07 -13.41 -0.84
N ILE A 106 -16.08 -13.94 -1.58
CA ILE A 106 -14.68 -13.53 -1.43
C ILE A 106 -14.51 -12.05 -1.78
N SER A 107 -15.11 -11.62 -2.88
CA SER A 107 -15.04 -10.22 -3.36
C SER A 107 -15.64 -9.26 -2.34
N LEU A 108 -16.83 -9.56 -1.81
CA LEU A 108 -17.48 -8.73 -0.79
C LEU A 108 -16.68 -8.69 0.52
N CYS A 109 -16.20 -9.85 0.99
CA CYS A 109 -15.37 -9.92 2.19
C CYS A 109 -14.10 -9.08 2.04
N SER A 110 -13.38 -9.28 0.93
CA SER A 110 -12.14 -8.55 0.64
C SER A 110 -12.41 -7.04 0.53
N PHE A 111 -13.45 -6.64 -0.20
CA PHE A 111 -13.86 -5.24 -0.32
C PHE A 111 -14.07 -4.59 1.05
N VAL A 112 -14.91 -5.18 1.92
CA VAL A 112 -15.19 -4.63 3.25
C VAL A 112 -13.93 -4.61 4.12
N THR A 113 -13.12 -5.68 4.08
CA THR A 113 -11.86 -5.76 4.80
C THR A 113 -10.90 -4.63 4.43
N TYR A 114 -10.67 -4.40 3.14
CA TYR A 114 -9.73 -3.37 2.69
C TYR A 114 -10.31 -1.96 2.76
N ALA A 115 -11.61 -1.77 2.53
CA ALA A 115 -12.27 -0.49 2.76
C ALA A 115 -12.10 -0.03 4.21
N LEU A 116 -12.28 -0.91 5.20
CA LEU A 116 -12.02 -0.58 6.61
C LEU A 116 -10.52 -0.42 6.88
N SER A 117 -9.68 -1.31 6.37
CA SER A 117 -8.23 -1.27 6.63
C SER A 117 -7.55 -0.01 6.11
N HIS A 118 -7.93 0.45 4.90
CA HIS A 118 -7.33 1.62 4.26
C HIS A 118 -7.81 2.95 4.85
N ASN A 119 -8.99 2.99 5.48
CA ASN A 119 -9.54 4.23 6.04
C ASN A 119 -9.30 4.37 7.55
N ILE A 120 -9.40 3.28 8.31
CA ILE A 120 -9.29 3.31 9.78
C ILE A 120 -7.85 3.05 10.24
N GLY A 121 -7.05 2.35 9.44
CA GLY A 121 -5.76 1.83 9.89
C GLY A 121 -5.93 0.65 10.85
N ALA A 122 -4.89 0.36 11.64
CA ALA A 122 -4.83 -0.78 12.56
C ALA A 122 -5.36 -2.08 11.91
N SER A 123 -4.90 -2.38 10.69
CA SER A 123 -5.55 -3.30 9.74
C SER A 123 -5.81 -4.70 10.29
N VAL A 124 -5.02 -5.15 11.27
CA VAL A 124 -5.24 -6.41 12.00
C VAL A 124 -6.54 -6.37 12.81
N PHE A 125 -6.84 -5.26 13.49
CA PHE A 125 -8.02 -5.07 14.33
C PHE A 125 -9.25 -4.59 13.55
N SER A 126 -9.05 -3.84 12.46
CA SER A 126 -10.16 -3.38 11.60
C SER A 126 -10.55 -4.44 10.56
N GLY A 127 -9.86 -4.50 9.43
CA GLY A 127 -10.21 -5.42 8.35
C GLY A 127 -9.94 -6.89 8.64
N GLY A 128 -8.97 -7.21 9.52
CA GLY A 128 -8.66 -8.57 9.94
C GLY A 128 -9.84 -9.25 10.65
N MET A 129 -10.61 -8.50 11.45
CA MET A 129 -11.81 -9.02 12.13
C MET A 129 -12.94 -9.35 11.15
N VAL A 130 -13.05 -8.63 10.03
CA VAL A 130 -14.03 -8.94 8.98
C VAL A 130 -13.71 -10.29 8.35
N ARG A 131 -12.44 -10.52 7.94
CA ARG A 131 -12.00 -11.83 7.44
C ARG A 131 -12.20 -12.93 8.46
N TYR A 132 -11.90 -12.65 9.73
CA TYR A 132 -12.13 -13.61 10.80
C TYR A 132 -13.60 -14.04 10.87
N ARG A 133 -14.53 -13.10 10.99
CA ARG A 133 -15.96 -13.41 11.07
C ARG A 133 -16.49 -14.09 9.81
N ALA A 134 -16.12 -13.58 8.64
CA ALA A 134 -16.59 -14.09 7.37
C ALA A 134 -16.11 -15.53 7.13
N TYR A 135 -14.80 -15.77 7.18
CA TYR A 135 -14.26 -17.09 6.89
C TYR A 135 -14.49 -18.10 8.00
N HIS A 136 -14.59 -17.68 9.26
CA HIS A 136 -15.02 -18.56 10.34
C HIS A 136 -16.47 -19.04 10.12
N ALA A 137 -17.37 -18.17 9.65
CA ALA A 137 -18.73 -18.58 9.27
C ALA A 137 -18.77 -19.54 8.07
N LYS A 138 -17.67 -19.66 7.31
CA LYS A 138 -17.47 -20.64 6.24
C LYS A 138 -16.66 -21.87 6.68
N GLY A 139 -16.42 -22.03 7.98
CA GLY A 139 -15.79 -23.22 8.56
C GLY A 139 -14.26 -23.20 8.59
N LEU A 140 -13.62 -22.06 8.36
CA LEU A 140 -12.18 -21.93 8.59
C LEU A 140 -11.90 -21.75 10.08
N SER A 141 -10.89 -22.46 10.58
CA SER A 141 -10.38 -22.30 11.94
C SER A 141 -9.57 -21.00 12.09
N ALA A 142 -9.40 -20.53 13.33
CA ALA A 142 -8.62 -19.34 13.62
C ALA A 142 -7.16 -19.38 13.07
N PRO A 143 -6.42 -20.51 13.18
CA PRO A 143 -5.09 -20.61 12.58
C PRO A 143 -5.10 -20.52 11.05
N GLU A 144 -6.09 -21.13 10.38
CA GLU A 144 -6.21 -21.04 8.91
C GLU A 144 -6.48 -19.60 8.47
N ILE A 145 -7.31 -18.87 9.22
CA ILE A 145 -7.58 -17.45 8.95
C ILE A 145 -6.32 -16.62 9.17
N ALA A 146 -5.53 -16.91 10.20
CA ALA A 146 -4.26 -16.24 10.44
C ALA A 146 -3.28 -16.45 9.27
N VAL A 147 -3.17 -17.69 8.75
CA VAL A 147 -2.38 -17.99 7.55
C VAL A 147 -2.94 -17.26 6.32
N LEU A 148 -4.26 -17.18 6.17
CA LEU A 148 -4.89 -16.45 5.09
C LEU A 148 -4.48 -14.97 5.11
N VAL A 149 -4.61 -14.31 6.26
CA VAL A 149 -4.21 -12.91 6.44
C VAL A 149 -2.71 -12.74 6.19
N ALA A 150 -1.87 -13.63 6.73
CA ALA A 150 -0.43 -13.58 6.53
C ALA A 150 -0.04 -13.72 5.05
N LEU A 151 -0.68 -14.62 4.31
CA LEU A 151 -0.44 -14.80 2.87
C LEU A 151 -0.89 -13.59 2.06
N CYS A 152 -2.01 -12.95 2.40
CA CYS A 152 -2.44 -11.72 1.74
C CYS A 152 -1.43 -10.59 1.98
N SER A 153 -1.00 -10.38 3.23
CA SER A 153 0.04 -9.40 3.57
C SER A 153 1.38 -9.69 2.89
N PHE A 154 1.78 -10.97 2.85
CA PHE A 154 2.99 -11.37 2.14
C PHE A 154 2.88 -11.14 0.64
N THR A 155 1.72 -11.41 0.03
CA THR A 155 1.49 -11.18 -1.41
C THR A 155 1.64 -9.70 -1.76
N PHE A 156 1.06 -8.81 -0.93
CA PHE A 156 1.26 -7.36 -1.06
C PHE A 156 2.74 -6.96 -0.93
N ALA A 157 3.41 -7.42 0.13
CA ALA A 157 4.83 -7.11 0.38
C ALA A 157 5.72 -7.62 -0.77
N PHE A 158 5.46 -8.83 -1.25
CA PHE A 158 6.14 -9.42 -2.40
C PHE A 158 5.95 -8.57 -3.66
N GLY A 159 4.72 -8.15 -3.98
CA GLY A 159 4.46 -7.26 -5.12
C GLY A 159 5.15 -5.92 -4.99
N THR A 160 5.17 -5.36 -3.78
CA THR A 160 5.84 -4.08 -3.48
C THR A 160 7.35 -4.21 -3.72
N ILE A 161 7.99 -5.25 -3.19
CA ILE A 161 9.42 -5.52 -3.39
C ILE A 161 9.72 -5.74 -4.88
N LEU A 162 8.88 -6.51 -5.58
CA LEU A 162 9.03 -6.79 -7.00
C LEU A 162 8.97 -5.50 -7.83
N LEU A 163 7.90 -4.71 -7.68
CA LEU A 163 7.73 -3.48 -8.45
C LEU A 163 8.76 -2.42 -8.07
N MET A 164 9.07 -2.25 -6.78
CA MET A 164 10.14 -1.35 -6.34
C MET A 164 11.47 -1.76 -6.97
N GLY A 165 11.79 -3.05 -7.00
CA GLY A 165 12.98 -3.57 -7.66
C GLY A 165 13.04 -3.19 -9.14
N LEU A 166 11.94 -3.40 -9.88
CA LEU A 166 11.84 -3.06 -11.29
C LEU A 166 11.97 -1.55 -11.53
N VAL A 167 11.27 -0.72 -10.74
CA VAL A 167 11.31 0.74 -10.83
C VAL A 167 12.71 1.27 -10.54
N LEU A 168 13.40 0.76 -9.51
CA LEU A 168 14.76 1.22 -9.18
C LEU A 168 15.81 0.78 -10.21
N ILE A 169 15.58 -0.34 -10.91
CA ILE A 169 16.45 -0.76 -12.02
C ILE A 169 16.22 0.13 -13.25
N GLY A 170 14.96 0.34 -13.64
CA GLY A 170 14.57 1.06 -14.85
C GLY A 170 14.68 2.58 -14.73
N GLU A 171 14.16 3.14 -13.63
CA GLU A 171 13.99 4.57 -13.37
C GLU A 171 14.64 5.01 -12.04
N PRO A 172 15.94 4.76 -11.83
CA PRO A 172 16.63 5.05 -10.57
C PRO A 172 16.56 6.53 -10.16
N GLN A 173 16.38 7.44 -11.13
CA GLN A 173 16.28 8.87 -10.88
C GLN A 173 15.04 9.27 -10.07
N ILE A 174 14.06 8.37 -9.89
CA ILE A 174 12.89 8.59 -9.04
C ILE A 174 13.25 8.92 -7.59
N LEU A 175 14.45 8.53 -7.13
CA LEU A 175 14.93 8.81 -5.78
C LEU A 175 15.64 10.17 -5.63
N ARG A 176 16.06 10.83 -6.73
CA ARG A 176 16.79 12.11 -6.67
C ARG A 176 16.07 13.19 -5.86
N PRO A 177 14.72 13.33 -5.92
CA PRO A 177 14.02 14.32 -5.10
C PRO A 177 14.15 14.10 -3.59
N LEU A 178 14.41 12.86 -3.13
CA LEU A 178 14.55 12.55 -1.70
C LEU A 178 15.81 13.18 -1.08
N HIS A 179 16.82 13.48 -1.90
CA HIS A 179 18.02 14.20 -1.45
C HIS A 179 17.67 15.57 -0.83
N ARG A 180 16.57 16.20 -1.28
CA ARG A 180 16.09 17.47 -0.72
C ARG A 180 15.60 17.35 0.73
N LEU A 181 15.22 16.15 1.16
CA LEU A 181 14.74 15.89 2.53
C LEU A 181 15.91 15.67 3.49
N SER A 182 16.99 15.04 3.03
CA SER A 182 18.23 14.84 3.79
C SER A 182 19.33 14.33 2.87
N ASP A 183 20.57 14.75 3.14
CA ASP A 183 21.77 14.19 2.50
C ASP A 183 21.87 12.67 2.67
N TRP A 184 21.30 12.12 3.75
CA TRP A 184 21.23 10.67 3.98
C TRP A 184 20.47 9.92 2.88
N PHE A 185 19.50 10.57 2.24
CA PHE A 185 18.71 10.00 1.14
C PHE A 185 19.28 10.32 -0.25
N GLY A 186 20.45 10.97 -0.33
CA GLY A 186 21.18 11.28 -1.57
C GLY A 186 21.85 10.06 -2.21
N ILE A 187 21.11 8.97 -2.39
CA ILE A 187 21.64 7.73 -2.98
C ILE A 187 21.76 7.92 -4.50
N GLY A 188 22.96 7.68 -5.05
CA GLY A 188 23.20 7.79 -6.49
C GLY A 188 22.48 6.71 -7.31
N ASP A 189 22.30 6.97 -8.60
CA ASP A 189 21.57 6.07 -9.51
C ASP A 189 22.13 4.64 -9.54
N LYS A 190 23.47 4.49 -9.42
CA LYS A 190 24.13 3.18 -9.38
C LYS A 190 23.73 2.39 -8.13
N GLN A 191 23.69 3.06 -6.98
CA GLN A 191 23.28 2.46 -5.71
C GLN A 191 21.79 2.10 -5.74
N ALA A 192 20.94 2.98 -6.28
CA ALA A 192 19.53 2.71 -6.48
C ALA A 192 19.30 1.43 -7.31
N ARG A 193 20.00 1.30 -8.44
CA ARG A 193 19.96 0.07 -9.26
C ARG A 193 20.45 -1.16 -8.51
N LEU A 194 21.52 -1.05 -7.71
CA LEU A 194 22.04 -2.17 -6.91
C LEU A 194 21.00 -2.64 -5.88
N ILE A 195 20.33 -1.71 -5.21
CA ILE A 195 19.19 -2.01 -4.33
C ILE A 195 18.10 -2.72 -5.13
N GLY A 196 17.74 -2.17 -6.30
CA GLY A 196 16.75 -2.78 -7.19
C GLY A 196 17.08 -4.22 -7.57
N PHE A 197 18.30 -4.50 -8.00
CA PHE A 197 18.76 -5.87 -8.26
C PHE A 197 18.72 -6.77 -7.02
N GLY A 198 19.05 -6.24 -5.84
CA GLY A 198 18.92 -6.97 -4.58
C GLY A 198 17.46 -7.36 -4.26
N LEU A 199 16.51 -6.45 -4.50
CA LEU A 199 15.08 -6.71 -4.33
C LEU A 199 14.56 -7.77 -5.31
N ILE A 200 14.97 -7.69 -6.59
CA ILE A 200 14.64 -8.71 -7.59
C ILE A 200 15.27 -10.07 -7.23
N ALA A 201 16.54 -10.08 -6.79
CA ALA A 201 17.20 -11.30 -6.34
C ALA A 201 16.44 -11.95 -5.17
N PHE A 202 15.92 -11.17 -4.22
CA PHE A 202 15.06 -11.69 -3.17
C PHE A 202 13.80 -12.38 -3.72
N CYS A 203 13.08 -11.75 -4.66
CA CYS A 203 11.89 -12.36 -5.27
C CYS A 203 12.22 -13.66 -6.03
N VAL A 204 13.35 -13.69 -6.75
CA VAL A 204 13.83 -14.87 -7.47
C VAL A 204 14.21 -15.98 -6.49
N LEU A 205 14.97 -15.68 -5.44
CA LEU A 205 15.36 -16.65 -4.41
C LEU A 205 14.14 -17.22 -3.67
N TYR A 206 13.15 -16.39 -3.36
CA TYR A 206 11.87 -16.85 -2.82
C TYR A 206 11.18 -17.85 -3.77
N THR A 207 11.17 -17.55 -5.06
CA THR A 207 10.56 -18.40 -6.10
C THR A 207 11.31 -19.72 -6.25
N ILE A 208 12.65 -19.69 -6.22
CA ILE A 208 13.50 -20.88 -6.23
C ILE A 208 13.24 -21.71 -4.96
N GLY A 209 13.15 -21.09 -3.79
CA GLY A 209 12.82 -21.79 -2.53
C GLY A 209 11.45 -22.47 -2.59
N ALA A 210 10.46 -21.83 -3.20
CA ALA A 210 9.15 -22.41 -3.48
C ALA A 210 9.20 -23.57 -4.49
N TRP A 211 9.99 -23.45 -5.54
CA TRP A 211 10.21 -24.51 -6.53
C TRP A 211 10.87 -25.75 -5.92
N LEU A 212 11.96 -25.55 -5.17
CA LEU A 212 12.74 -26.59 -4.51
C LEU A 212 12.09 -27.11 -3.21
N ARG A 213 10.92 -26.56 -2.84
CA ARG A 213 10.15 -26.94 -1.64
C ARG A 213 10.98 -26.87 -0.36
N PHE A 214 11.68 -25.76 -0.17
CA PHE A 214 12.43 -25.52 1.06
C PHE A 214 11.54 -25.61 2.29
N LYS A 215 12.12 -26.07 3.40
CA LYS A 215 11.45 -26.03 4.71
C LYS A 215 11.16 -24.56 5.07
N PRO A 216 10.06 -24.26 5.79
CA PRO A 216 9.77 -22.90 6.24
C PRO A 216 10.98 -22.25 6.90
N LEU A 217 11.33 -21.04 6.46
CA LEU A 217 12.44 -20.29 7.02
C LEU A 217 11.96 -19.51 8.24
N ARG A 218 12.51 -19.83 9.42
CA ARG A 218 12.16 -19.17 10.68
C ARG A 218 13.23 -18.16 11.07
N ILE A 219 12.84 -16.90 11.18
CA ILE A 219 13.69 -15.78 11.64
C ILE A 219 13.00 -15.13 12.83
N GLY A 220 13.37 -15.53 14.05
CA GLY A 220 12.69 -15.07 15.26
C GLY A 220 11.22 -15.50 15.29
N SER A 221 10.30 -14.54 15.41
CA SER A 221 8.85 -14.77 15.32
C SER A 221 8.30 -14.80 13.90
N PHE A 222 9.11 -14.45 12.90
CA PHE A 222 8.72 -14.45 11.50
C PHE A 222 8.96 -15.84 10.89
N GLU A 223 7.94 -16.41 10.26
CA GLU A 223 8.02 -17.68 9.54
C GLU A 223 7.64 -17.45 8.07
N LEU A 224 8.62 -17.59 7.18
CA LEU A 224 8.40 -17.56 5.74
C LEU A 224 8.05 -18.96 5.26
N VAL A 225 6.77 -19.15 4.95
CA VAL A 225 6.25 -20.38 4.34
C VAL A 225 6.40 -20.29 2.83
N TYR A 226 6.98 -21.31 2.21
CA TYR A 226 7.15 -21.42 0.77
C TYR A 226 5.92 -22.10 0.12
N PRO A 227 5.08 -21.36 -0.62
CA PRO A 227 3.91 -21.92 -1.28
C PRO A 227 4.28 -22.79 -2.47
N ARG A 228 3.31 -23.56 -2.98
CA ARG A 228 3.47 -24.28 -4.27
C ARG A 228 3.59 -23.27 -5.41
N LEU A 229 4.35 -23.61 -6.47
CA LEU A 229 4.55 -22.71 -7.62
C LEU A 229 3.28 -22.12 -8.24
N PRO A 230 2.15 -22.83 -8.37
CA PRO A 230 0.91 -22.22 -8.87
C PRO A 230 0.39 -21.08 -7.98
N ILE A 231 0.74 -21.04 -6.70
CA ILE A 231 0.41 -19.94 -5.79
C ILE A 231 1.37 -18.77 -6.04
N VAL A 232 2.67 -19.04 -6.09
CA VAL A 232 3.69 -18.02 -6.37
C VAL A 232 3.46 -17.36 -7.73
N ALA A 233 3.18 -18.13 -8.77
CA ALA A 233 2.85 -17.61 -10.09
C ALA A 233 1.66 -16.64 -10.04
N ARG A 234 0.62 -16.94 -9.26
CA ARG A 234 -0.52 -16.02 -9.08
C ARG A 234 -0.12 -14.75 -8.33
N GLN A 235 0.78 -14.81 -7.37
CA GLN A 235 1.29 -13.63 -6.65
C GLN A 235 2.04 -12.68 -7.60
N TYR A 236 2.82 -13.22 -8.56
CA TYR A 236 3.49 -12.43 -9.60
C TYR A 236 2.53 -11.63 -10.50
N PHE A 237 1.26 -12.02 -10.60
CA PHE A 237 0.26 -11.27 -11.39
C PHE A 237 -0.65 -10.44 -10.49
N ALA A 238 -1.22 -11.05 -9.45
CA ALA A 238 -2.17 -10.38 -8.59
C ALA A 238 -1.55 -9.17 -7.91
N ALA A 239 -0.31 -9.28 -7.43
CA ALA A 239 0.28 -8.22 -6.64
C ALA A 239 0.69 -6.98 -7.46
N PRO A 240 1.33 -7.14 -8.62
CA PRO A 240 1.51 -6.02 -9.53
C PRO A 240 0.19 -5.41 -10.00
N LEU A 241 -0.82 -6.22 -10.30
CA LEU A 241 -2.13 -5.70 -10.76
C LEU A 241 -2.80 -4.81 -9.72
N GLU A 242 -2.73 -5.20 -8.45
CA GLU A 242 -3.25 -4.41 -7.34
C GLU A 242 -2.53 -3.06 -7.22
N LEU A 243 -1.19 -3.09 -7.19
CA LEU A 243 -0.36 -1.89 -7.05
C LEU A 243 -0.45 -0.97 -8.29
N MET A 244 -0.55 -1.53 -9.49
CA MET A 244 -0.78 -0.76 -10.71
C MET A 244 -2.17 -0.12 -10.72
N GLY A 245 -3.19 -0.84 -10.24
CA GLY A 245 -4.53 -0.27 -10.03
C GLY A 245 -4.48 0.89 -9.04
N ALA A 246 -3.86 0.71 -7.87
CA ALA A 246 -3.71 1.74 -6.86
C ALA A 246 -2.92 2.97 -7.37
N ALA A 247 -1.79 2.76 -8.04
CA ALA A 247 -1.02 3.83 -8.66
C ALA A 247 -1.83 4.54 -9.77
N GLY A 248 -2.60 3.78 -10.55
CA GLY A 248 -3.50 4.29 -11.59
C GLY A 248 -4.55 5.26 -11.07
N ILE A 249 -5.09 5.06 -9.87
CA ILE A 249 -6.05 5.99 -9.23
C ILE A 249 -5.44 7.39 -9.15
N ILE A 250 -4.20 7.49 -8.67
CA ILE A 250 -3.50 8.77 -8.50
C ILE A 250 -3.05 9.29 -9.86
N TYR A 251 -2.48 8.44 -10.70
CA TYR A 251 -1.96 8.81 -12.01
C TYR A 251 -3.02 9.45 -12.90
N PHE A 252 -4.21 8.85 -13.02
CA PHE A 252 -5.28 9.42 -13.84
C PHE A 252 -5.88 10.69 -13.24
N ALA A 253 -5.82 10.86 -11.92
CA ALA A 253 -6.29 12.08 -11.25
C ALA A 253 -5.23 13.20 -11.21
N LEU A 254 -4.01 12.95 -11.68
CA LEU A 254 -2.97 13.95 -11.73
C LEU A 254 -3.16 14.80 -13.00
N PRO A 255 -3.34 16.14 -12.89
CA PRO A 255 -3.35 17.01 -14.05
C PRO A 255 -1.97 17.05 -14.71
N GLU A 256 -1.93 17.27 -16.02
CA GLU A 256 -0.68 17.55 -16.77
C GLU A 256 0.00 18.85 -16.31
#